data_AF-A0A1V9VA20-F1
#
_entry.id   AF-A0A1V9VA20-F1
#
_cell.length_a   1.000
_cell.length_b   1.000
_cell.length_c   1.000
_cell.angle_alpha   90.00
_cell.angle_beta   90.00
_cell.angle_gamma   90.00
#
_symmetry.space_group_name_H-M   'P 1'
#
loop_
_entity.id
_entity.type
_entity.pdbx_description
1 polymer ?
#
loop_
_entity_poly.entity_id
_entity_poly.type
_entity_poly.pdbx_seq_one_letter_code
_entity_poly.pdbx_strand_id
1 'polypeptide(L)'
;MSKKLFIQTLGCQMNDTDSKHIQAELEKHKGYSATQNIEDADLIIINTCSVREKPVQKLFSEIGQFNKKKKDGAKIGVCGCTASHLGEDIIKRAPYVDFVLGARNISKIKDVVDKKGSVEISIDND
;
A
#
# COMPACT_ATOMS: atom_id res chain seq x y z
N MET A 1 18.78 0.93 13.00
CA MET A 1 17.97 2.03 12.42
C MET A 1 16.56 1.51 12.16
N SER A 2 15.52 2.30 12.43
CA SER A 2 14.15 1.92 12.07
C SER A 2 13.94 2.02 10.56
N LYS A 3 13.17 1.08 9.99
CA LYS A 3 12.83 1.11 8.57
C LYS A 3 11.90 2.29 8.29
N LYS A 4 12.02 2.94 7.14
CA LYS A 4 11.21 4.11 6.79
C LYS A 4 9.97 3.73 5.99
N LEU A 5 8.83 4.26 6.37
CA LEU A 5 7.53 4.03 5.75
C LEU A 5 6.98 5.33 5.15
N PHE A 6 6.69 5.32 3.86
CA PHE A 6 5.97 6.39 3.18
C PHE A 6 4.57 5.89 2.82
N ILE A 7 3.51 6.65 3.17
CA ILE A 7 2.13 6.32 2.80
C ILE A 7 1.55 7.46 1.96
N GLN A 8 1.15 7.14 0.74
CA GLN A 8 0.34 8.00 -0.10
C GLN A 8 -1.14 7.65 0.08
N THR A 9 -1.89 8.51 0.76
CA THR A 9 -3.35 8.40 0.88
C THR A 9 -4.01 9.06 -0.34
N LEU A 10 -4.90 8.33 -1.02
CA LEU A 10 -5.66 8.80 -2.19
C LEU A 10 -7.15 8.49 -1.99
N GLY A 11 -7.93 9.42 -1.42
CA GLY A 11 -9.34 9.10 -1.22
C GLY A 11 -10.12 10.04 -0.31
N CYS A 12 -10.79 9.44 0.66
CA CYS A 12 -11.62 10.10 1.66
C CYS A 12 -11.04 9.94 3.06
N GLN A 13 -11.71 10.52 4.07
CA GLN A 13 -11.31 10.43 5.48
C GLN A 13 -11.17 8.99 6.00
N MET A 14 -11.87 8.03 5.38
CA MET A 14 -11.71 6.62 5.72
C MET A 14 -10.30 6.14 5.38
N ASN A 15 -9.76 6.50 4.22
CA ASN A 15 -8.38 6.16 3.86
C ASN A 15 -7.36 6.85 4.77
N ASP A 16 -7.62 8.06 5.26
CA ASP A 16 -6.74 8.69 6.26
C ASP A 16 -6.72 7.90 7.57
N THR A 17 -7.88 7.42 8.02
CA THR A 17 -8.01 6.55 9.20
C THR A 17 -7.29 5.22 8.97
N ASP A 18 -7.51 4.58 7.82
CA ASP A 18 -6.86 3.33 7.45
C ASP A 18 -5.33 3.51 7.36
N SER A 19 -4.84 4.61 6.77
CA SER A 19 -3.41 4.92 6.68
C SER A 19 -2.76 5.07 8.06
N LYS A 20 -3.46 5.72 9.01
CA LYS A 20 -2.99 5.80 10.41
C LYS A 20 -2.94 4.42 11.07
N HIS A 21 -3.93 3.58 10.82
CA HIS A 21 -3.97 2.21 11.34
C HIS A 21 -2.82 1.36 10.76
N ILE A 22 -2.60 1.43 9.44
CA ILE A 22 -1.48 0.78 8.75
C ILE A 22 -0.15 1.21 9.38
N GLN A 23 0.05 2.52 9.56
CA GLN A 23 1.27 3.06 10.17
C GLN A 23 1.48 2.51 11.58
N ALA A 24 0.43 2.54 12.42
CA ALA A 24 0.52 2.05 13.80
C ALA A 24 0.86 0.55 13.87
N GLU A 25 0.24 -0.29 13.03
CA GLU A 25 0.54 -1.72 13.00
C GLU A 25 1.98 -2.00 12.54
N LEU A 26 2.46 -1.30 11.52
CA LEU A 26 3.83 -1.46 11.02
C LEU A 26 4.89 -0.91 11.98
N GLU A 27 4.60 0.18 12.67
CA GLU A 27 5.46 0.71 13.72
C GLU A 27 5.58 -0.29 14.88
N LYS A 28 4.43 -0.74 15.41
CA LYS A 28 4.35 -1.65 16.54
C LYS A 28 4.96 -3.02 16.28
N HIS A 29 4.69 -3.61 15.12
CA HIS A 29 5.03 -5.01 14.85
C HIS A 29 6.27 -5.21 13.96
N LYS A 30 6.69 -4.19 13.21
CA LYS A 30 7.77 -4.30 12.23
C LYS A 30 8.86 -3.23 12.36
N GLY A 31 8.71 -2.31 13.32
CA GLY A 31 9.72 -1.28 13.60
C GLY A 31 9.88 -0.26 12.47
N TYR A 32 8.80 -0.01 11.72
CA TYR A 32 8.77 1.09 10.74
C TYR A 32 8.58 2.44 11.45
N SER A 33 9.13 3.50 10.88
CA SER A 33 8.86 4.88 11.26
C SER A 33 8.44 5.67 10.02
N ALA A 34 7.46 6.55 10.16
CA ALA A 34 6.98 7.35 9.06
C ALA A 34 8.08 8.26 8.48
N THR A 35 8.02 8.49 7.17
CA THR A 35 8.79 9.50 6.44
C THR A 35 7.89 10.21 5.45
N GLN A 36 8.20 11.48 5.18
CA GLN A 36 7.58 12.25 4.09
C GLN A 36 8.45 12.22 2.82
N ASN A 37 9.68 11.72 2.92
CA ASN A 37 10.56 11.56 1.78
C ASN A 37 10.47 10.14 1.24
N ILE A 38 10.03 10.01 -0.01
CA ILE A 38 9.93 8.72 -0.71
C ILE A 38 11.30 8.09 -0.98
N GLU A 39 12.33 8.91 -1.16
CA GLU A 39 13.69 8.44 -1.50
C GLU A 39 14.34 7.75 -0.29
N ASP A 40 13.90 8.07 0.93
CA ASP A 40 14.38 7.42 2.15
C ASP A 40 13.59 6.15 2.50
N ALA A 41 12.42 5.93 1.88
CA ALA A 41 11.47 4.91 2.28
C ALA A 41 11.96 3.49 1.95
N ASP A 42 11.92 2.58 2.94
CA ASP A 42 12.09 1.14 2.74
C ASP A 42 10.79 0.47 2.27
N LEU A 43 9.66 1.12 2.56
CA LEU A 43 8.32 0.68 2.19
C LEU A 43 7.47 1.87 1.78
N ILE A 44 6.82 1.76 0.62
CA ILE A 44 5.90 2.73 0.06
C ILE A 44 4.52 2.07 -0.01
N ILE A 45 3.50 2.69 0.57
CA ILE A 45 2.11 2.20 0.50
C ILE A 45 1.24 3.24 -0.18
N ILE A 46 0.46 2.84 -1.17
CA ILE A 46 -0.59 3.67 -1.76
C ILE A 46 -1.94 3.17 -1.26
N ASN A 47 -2.61 3.94 -0.40
CA ASN A 47 -3.94 3.61 0.12
C ASN A 47 -5.01 4.37 -0.67
N THR A 48 -5.79 3.67 -1.48
CA THR A 48 -6.66 4.28 -2.51
C THR A 48 -8.14 3.91 -2.38
N CYS A 49 -9.00 4.92 -2.56
CA CYS A 49 -10.45 4.78 -2.62
C CYS A 49 -10.98 4.56 -4.05
N SER A 50 -12.12 3.88 -4.18
CA SER A 50 -12.78 3.62 -5.46
C SER A 50 -13.85 4.66 -5.84
N VAL A 51 -14.24 5.56 -4.92
CA VAL A 51 -15.42 6.44 -5.09
C VAL A 51 -15.11 7.82 -5.67
N ARG A 52 -13.85 8.09 -6.03
CA ARG A 52 -13.43 9.34 -6.67
C ARG A 52 -13.38 9.16 -8.18
N GLU A 53 -13.42 10.26 -8.94
CA GLU A 53 -13.23 10.19 -10.40
C GLU A 53 -11.81 9.70 -10.74
N LYS A 54 -11.70 8.75 -11.67
CA LYS A 54 -10.43 8.17 -12.21
C LYS A 54 -9.45 7.62 -11.13
N PRO A 55 -9.90 6.83 -10.15
CA PRO A 55 -9.04 6.37 -9.05
C PRO A 55 -7.97 5.39 -9.57
N VAL A 56 -8.32 4.58 -10.56
CA VAL A 56 -7.42 3.61 -11.20
C VAL A 56 -6.30 4.30 -11.98
N GLN A 57 -6.62 5.33 -12.77
CA GLN A 57 -5.61 6.07 -13.54
C GLN A 57 -4.62 6.78 -12.59
N LYS A 58 -5.13 7.41 -11.53
CA LYS A 58 -4.29 8.07 -10.53
C LYS A 58 -3.40 7.05 -9.82
N LEU A 59 -3.95 5.91 -9.40
CA LEU A 59 -3.19 4.81 -8.79
C LEU A 59 -1.98 4.41 -9.64
N PHE A 60 -2.19 4.06 -10.91
CA PHE A 60 -1.10 3.61 -11.78
C PHE A 60 -0.09 4.72 -12.10
N SER A 61 -0.53 5.98 -12.17
CA SER A 61 0.38 7.12 -12.31
C SER A 61 1.31 7.27 -11.10
N GLU A 62 0.77 7.21 -9.88
CA GLU A 62 1.57 7.29 -8.64
C GLU A 62 2.53 6.10 -8.51
N ILE A 63 2.04 4.88 -8.75
CA ILE A 63 2.85 3.66 -8.78
C ILE A 63 4.06 3.82 -9.71
N GLY A 64 3.85 4.31 -10.93
CA GLY A 64 4.93 4.53 -11.89
C GLY A 64 5.92 5.62 -11.48
N GLN A 65 5.45 6.70 -10.85
CA GLN A 65 6.33 7.75 -10.32
C GLN A 65 7.17 7.26 -9.14
N PHE A 66 6.55 6.53 -8.23
CA PHE A 66 7.21 6.00 -7.04
C PHE A 66 8.25 4.95 -7.39
N ASN A 67 7.97 4.09 -8.37
CA ASN A 67 8.96 3.13 -8.86
C ASN A 67 10.22 3.80 -9.44
N LYS A 68 10.11 5.01 -10.01
CA LYS A 68 11.26 5.76 -10.53
C LYS A 68 12.07 6.46 -9.44
N LYS A 69 11.45 6.78 -8.29
CA LYS A 69 12.05 7.58 -7.21
C LYS A 69 12.46 6.76 -5.98
N LYS A 70 11.90 5.57 -5.81
CA LYS A 70 12.22 4.72 -4.66
C LYS A 70 13.71 4.38 -4.67
N LYS A 71 14.30 4.26 -3.48
CA LYS A 71 15.65 3.70 -3.34
C LYS A 71 15.68 2.21 -3.70
N ASP A 72 16.87 1.71 -3.99
CA ASP A 72 17.08 0.29 -4.28
C ASP A 72 16.59 -0.60 -3.13
N GLY A 73 15.98 -1.74 -3.47
CA GLY A 73 15.41 -2.68 -2.49
C GLY A 73 14.12 -2.23 -1.79
N ALA A 74 13.63 -1.00 -2.00
CA ALA A 74 12.38 -0.55 -1.39
C ALA A 74 11.15 -1.27 -1.98
N LYS A 75 10.19 -1.61 -1.10
CA LYS A 75 8.96 -2.30 -1.46
C LYS A 75 7.82 -1.33 -1.79
N ILE A 76 6.93 -1.72 -2.70
CA ILE A 76 5.68 -0.98 -3.01
C ILE A 76 4.46 -1.85 -2.69
N GLY A 77 3.53 -1.34 -1.90
CA GLY A 77 2.25 -1.96 -1.60
C GLY A 77 1.05 -1.10 -2.02
N VAL A 78 -0.04 -1.75 -2.41
CA VAL A 78 -1.31 -1.05 -2.74
C VAL A 78 -2.41 -1.53 -1.80
N CYS A 79 -3.07 -0.59 -1.13
CA CYS A 79 -4.10 -0.84 -0.14
C CYS A 79 -5.43 -0.15 -0.49
N GLY A 80 -6.53 -0.62 0.10
CA GLY A 80 -7.81 0.09 0.10
C GLY A 80 -8.86 -0.47 -0.88
N CYS A 81 -9.89 0.33 -1.19
CA CYS A 81 -11.04 -0.13 -1.95
C CYS A 81 -10.68 -0.43 -3.42
N THR A 82 -9.84 0.40 -4.04
CA THR A 82 -9.36 0.12 -5.41
C THR A 82 -8.48 -1.13 -5.43
N ALA A 83 -7.69 -1.37 -4.38
CA ALA A 83 -6.93 -2.61 -4.22
C ALA A 83 -7.85 -3.83 -4.17
N SER A 84 -8.97 -3.72 -3.44
CA SER A 84 -9.99 -4.78 -3.33
C SER A 84 -10.65 -5.07 -4.69
N HIS A 85 -10.90 -4.03 -5.48
CA HIS A 85 -11.56 -4.15 -6.78
C HIS A 85 -10.65 -4.73 -7.87
N LEU A 86 -9.40 -4.27 -7.94
CA LEU A 86 -8.47 -4.70 -8.98
C LEU A 86 -7.69 -5.97 -8.62
N GLY A 87 -7.39 -6.20 -7.35
CA GLY A 87 -6.67 -7.38 -6.89
C GLY A 87 -5.41 -7.68 -7.69
N GLU A 88 -5.36 -8.88 -8.27
CA GLU A 88 -4.23 -9.38 -9.06
C GLU A 88 -3.94 -8.53 -10.31
N ASP A 89 -4.92 -7.83 -10.87
CA ASP A 89 -4.70 -6.97 -12.04
C ASP A 89 -3.71 -5.83 -11.75
N ILE A 90 -3.56 -5.42 -10.49
CA ILE A 90 -2.54 -4.45 -10.09
C ILE A 90 -1.15 -5.02 -10.36
N ILE A 91 -0.87 -6.24 -9.91
CA ILE A 91 0.45 -6.88 -10.08
C ILE A 91 0.70 -7.19 -11.56
N LYS A 92 -0.32 -7.66 -12.29
CA LYS A 92 -0.22 -7.91 -13.74
C LYS A 92 0.17 -6.65 -14.52
N ARG A 93 -0.38 -5.49 -14.16
CA ARG A 93 -0.10 -4.19 -14.82
C ARG A 93 1.14 -3.49 -14.28
N ALA A 94 1.47 -3.68 -13.02
CA ALA A 94 2.62 -3.10 -12.34
C ALA A 94 3.40 -4.19 -11.57
N PRO A 95 4.26 -4.96 -12.25
CA PRO A 95 4.98 -6.10 -11.65
C PRO A 95 5.98 -5.74 -10.54
N TYR A 96 6.22 -4.45 -10.35
CA TYR A 96 7.06 -3.89 -9.29
C TYR A 96 6.27 -3.52 -8.03
N VAL A 97 4.97 -3.80 -8.00
CA VAL A 97 4.17 -3.85 -6.76
C VAL A 97 4.43 -5.18 -6.07
N ASP A 98 4.86 -5.12 -4.82
CA ASP A 98 5.21 -6.29 -4.01
C ASP A 98 3.98 -6.94 -3.36
N PHE A 99 2.93 -6.18 -3.03
CA PHE A 99 1.71 -6.75 -2.48
C PHE A 99 0.48 -5.87 -2.69
N VAL A 100 -0.70 -6.49 -2.62
CA VAL A 100 -2.01 -5.85 -2.72
C VAL A 100 -2.86 -6.28 -1.52
N LEU A 101 -3.44 -5.31 -0.81
CA LEU A 101 -4.24 -5.55 0.39
C LEU A 101 -5.60 -4.84 0.30
N GLY A 102 -6.69 -5.60 0.35
CA GLY A 102 -8.04 -5.04 0.32
C GLY A 102 -8.37 -4.20 1.55
N ALA A 103 -9.34 -3.29 1.42
CA ALA A 103 -9.77 -2.39 2.49
C ALA A 103 -10.27 -3.14 3.74
N ARG A 104 -10.84 -4.34 3.58
CA ARG A 104 -11.30 -5.17 4.71
C ARG A 104 -10.20 -5.99 5.37
N ASN A 105 -8.99 -5.99 4.80
CA ASN A 105 -7.86 -6.79 5.26
C ASN A 105 -6.73 -5.93 5.84
N ILE A 106 -6.93 -4.62 6.05
CA ILE A 106 -5.89 -3.69 6.52
C ILE A 106 -5.15 -4.20 7.77
N SER A 107 -5.84 -4.83 8.71
CA SER A 107 -5.23 -5.40 9.93
C SER A 107 -4.19 -6.51 9.67
N LYS A 108 -4.22 -7.15 8.49
CA LYS A 108 -3.26 -8.17 8.06
C LYS A 108 -1.96 -7.57 7.49
N ILE A 109 -1.81 -6.24 7.47
CA ILE A 109 -0.64 -5.58 6.84
C ILE A 109 0.71 -6.08 7.38
N LYS A 110 0.79 -6.38 8.68
CA LYS A 110 2.00 -6.91 9.31
C LYS A 110 2.40 -8.31 8.78
N ASP A 111 1.46 -9.08 8.26
CA ASP A 111 1.73 -10.42 7.75
C ASP A 111 2.01 -10.39 6.24
N VAL A 112 1.46 -9.40 5.54
CA VAL A 112 1.54 -9.27 4.08
C VAL A 112 2.79 -8.52 3.63
N VAL A 113 3.26 -7.53 4.40
CA VAL A 113 4.40 -6.66 4.04
C VAL A 113 5.70 -7.41 3.72
N ASP A 114 5.87 -8.63 4.27
CA ASP A 114 7.06 -9.45 4.07
C ASP A 114 6.93 -10.45 2.91
N LYS A 115 5.74 -10.60 2.33
CA LYS A 115 5.46 -11.59 1.28
C LYS A 115 5.30 -10.91 -0.08
N LYS A 116 6.28 -11.12 -0.96
CA LYS A 116 6.22 -10.61 -2.33
C LYS A 116 5.22 -11.41 -3.17
N GLY A 117 4.43 -10.71 -3.97
CA GLY A 117 3.37 -11.28 -4.81
C GLY A 117 2.06 -11.54 -4.08
N SER A 118 1.94 -11.19 -2.80
CA SER A 118 0.71 -11.45 -2.04
C SER A 118 -0.43 -10.53 -2.45
N VAL A 119 -1.60 -11.12 -2.68
CA VAL A 119 -2.84 -10.42 -3.00
C VAL A 119 -3.93 -10.89 -2.03
N GLU A 120 -4.23 -10.05 -1.03
CA GLU A 120 -5.17 -10.37 0.05
C GLU A 120 -6.42 -9.49 -0.08
N ILE A 121 -7.33 -9.85 -0.99
CA ILE A 121 -8.56 -9.10 -1.27
C ILE A 121 -9.84 -9.81 -0.80
N SER A 122 -9.75 -11.11 -0.49
CA SER A 122 -10.90 -11.91 -0.09
C SER A 122 -11.38 -11.57 1.32
N ILE A 123 -12.69 -11.72 1.53
CA ILE A 123 -13.38 -11.54 2.81
C ILE A 123 -13.78 -12.94 3.30
N ASP A 124 -12.86 -13.89 3.35
CA ASP A 124 -13.17 -15.17 3.97
C ASP A 124 -13.23 -14.96 5.48
N ASN A 125 -14.41 -14.56 5.95
CA ASN A 125 -14.95 -15.07 7.20
C ASN A 125 -15.51 -16.45 6.86
N ASP A 126 -14.72 -17.49 7.08
CA ASP A 126 -15.30 -18.77 7.51
C ASP A 126 -15.61 -18.63 9.01
#